data_AF-A0A9D3MSA5-F1
#
_entry.id   AF-A0A9D3MSA5-F1
#
_cell.length_a   1.000
_cell.length_b   1.000
_cell.length_c   1.000
_cell.angle_alpha   90.00
_cell.angle_beta   90.00
_cell.angle_gamma   90.00
#
_symmetry.space_group_name_H-M   'P 1'
#
loop_
_entity.id
_entity.type
_entity.pdbx_description
1 polymer ?
#
loop_
_entity_poly.entity_id
_entity_poly.type
_entity_poly.pdbx_seq_one_letter_code
_entity_poly.pdbx_strand_id
1 'polypeptide(L)'
;MRELFENNKAVLDCVITGGERAAVEGASVTWTPSGTGTSSKESQITPHGHLFRKTSTLTLGRERWFTEQNVECSVQQKNSKKPDIKNLSAGTPAGQKFPGWL
;
A
#
# COMPACT_ATOMS: atom_id res chain seq x y z
N MET A 1 -25.46 3.95 -0.25
CA MET A 1 -24.43 4.22 0.78
C MET A 1 -23.11 4.46 0.04
N ARG A 2 -22.64 5.72 -0.04
CA ARG A 2 -21.43 6.14 -0.77
C ARG A 2 -20.48 6.87 0.19
N GLU A 3 -20.10 6.23 1.28
CA GLU A 3 -19.40 6.89 2.40
C GLU A 3 -17.94 6.42 2.58
N LEU A 4 -17.30 5.91 1.52
CA LEU A 4 -15.87 5.58 1.53
C LEU A 4 -15.04 6.50 0.61
N PHE A 5 -15.60 7.63 0.18
CA PHE A 5 -14.94 8.56 -0.75
C PHE A 5 -14.80 9.94 -0.12
N GLU A 6 -13.59 10.30 0.33
CA GLU A 6 -13.24 11.71 0.43
C GLU A 6 -13.06 12.24 -1.00
N ASN A 7 -13.86 13.24 -1.40
CA ASN A 7 -13.76 13.90 -2.71
C ASN A 7 -13.78 12.95 -3.93
N ASN A 8 -14.62 11.91 -3.92
CA ASN A 8 -14.74 10.92 -5.02
C ASN A 8 -13.45 10.12 -5.29
N LYS A 9 -12.59 9.95 -4.29
CA LYS A 9 -11.36 9.15 -4.38
C LYS A 9 -11.31 8.06 -3.30
N ALA A 10 -10.72 6.92 -3.65
CA ALA A 10 -10.39 5.85 -2.71
C ALA A 10 -8.90 5.97 -2.34
N VAL A 11 -8.58 5.84 -1.05
CA VAL A 11 -7.22 5.95 -0.54
C VAL A 11 -6.84 4.62 0.12
N LEU A 12 -5.71 4.05 -0.28
CA LEU A 12 -5.24 2.74 0.16
C LEU A 12 -3.82 2.88 0.69
N ASP A 13 -3.58 2.34 1.88
CA ASP A 13 -2.25 2.30 2.48
C ASP A 13 -1.64 0.90 2.38
N CYS A 14 -0.44 0.84 1.83
CA CYS A 14 0.44 -0.31 1.90
C CYS A 14 1.55 -0.02 2.92
N VAL A 15 1.49 -0.70 4.07
CA VAL A 15 2.39 -0.47 5.19
C VAL A 15 3.51 -1.50 5.18
N ILE A 16 4.74 -1.01 5.14
CA ILE A 16 5.98 -1.79 5.27
C ILE A 16 6.53 -1.57 6.68
N THR A 17 6.78 -2.65 7.40
CA THR A 17 7.42 -2.61 8.71
C THR A 17 8.59 -3.59 8.77
N GLY A 18 9.66 -3.24 9.48
CA GLY A 18 10.81 -4.11 9.66
C GLY A 18 11.75 -3.63 10.76
N GLY A 19 12.57 -4.55 11.30
CA GLY A 19 13.52 -4.24 12.36
C GLY A 19 14.75 -3.46 11.89
N GLU A 20 15.12 -3.59 10.61
CA GLU A 20 16.26 -2.91 10.02
C GLU A 20 15.80 -1.70 9.19
N ARG A 21 16.26 -0.50 9.57
CA ARG A 21 15.89 0.75 8.88
C ARG A 21 16.26 0.72 7.39
N ALA A 22 17.48 0.27 7.08
CA ALA A 22 18.00 0.24 5.71
C ALA A 22 17.19 -0.71 4.81
N ALA A 23 16.67 -1.82 5.36
CA ALA A 23 15.80 -2.74 4.63
C ALA A 23 14.43 -2.12 4.33
N VAL A 24 13.84 -1.42 5.32
CA VAL A 24 12.57 -0.69 5.14
C VAL A 24 12.73 0.48 4.16
N GLU A 25 13.88 1.15 4.17
CA GLU A 25 14.22 2.23 3.24
C GLU A 25 14.37 1.73 1.81
N GLY A 26 15.17 0.67 1.64
CA GLY A 26 15.50 0.08 0.35
C GLY A 26 14.38 -0.75 -0.28
N ALA A 27 13.26 -0.96 0.42
CA ALA A 27 12.09 -1.62 -0.15
C ALA A 27 11.37 -0.68 -1.13
N SER A 28 11.10 -1.09 -2.37
CA SER A 28 10.28 -0.31 -3.31
C SER A 28 8.84 -0.81 -3.34
N VAL A 29 7.89 0.10 -3.49
CA VAL A 29 6.47 -0.25 -3.68
C VAL A 29 6.03 0.03 -5.10
N THR A 30 5.42 -0.99 -5.72
CA THR A 30 4.74 -0.90 -7.00
C THR A 30 3.26 -1.14 -6.80
N TRP A 31 2.42 -0.33 -7.44
CA TRP A 31 0.97 -0.48 -7.41
C TRP A 31 0.45 -0.96 -8.75
N THR A 32 -0.49 -1.90 -8.69
CA THR A 32 -1.30 -2.32 -9.85
C THR A 32 -2.77 -2.12 -9.49
N PRO A 33 -3.58 -1.50 -10.35
CA PRO A 33 -3.21 -0.89 -11.62
C PRO A 33 -2.49 0.46 -11.41
N SER A 34 -1.55 0.80 -12.28
CA SER A 34 -0.89 2.13 -12.35
C SER A 34 -1.38 2.91 -13.59
N GLY A 35 -1.25 4.25 -13.60
CA GLY A 35 -1.59 5.10 -14.75
C GLY A 35 -2.64 6.18 -14.46
N THR A 36 -3.29 6.70 -15.51
CA THR A 36 -4.25 7.83 -15.42
C THR A 36 -5.36 7.54 -14.40
N GLY A 37 -5.63 8.53 -13.53
CA GLY A 37 -6.60 8.37 -12.44
C GLY A 37 -6.03 7.70 -11.18
N THR A 38 -4.70 7.52 -11.12
CA THR A 38 -3.99 7.08 -9.92
C THR A 38 -2.84 7.98 -9.54
N SER A 39 -2.57 8.06 -8.24
CA SER A 39 -1.39 8.70 -7.70
C SER A 39 -0.91 7.91 -6.50
N SER A 40 0.39 7.61 -6.44
CA SER A 40 1.00 6.99 -5.28
C SER A 40 2.02 7.92 -4.64
N LYS A 41 2.16 7.83 -3.31
CA LYS A 41 3.18 8.55 -2.56
C LYS A 41 3.73 7.66 -1.46
N GLU A 42 5.05 7.61 -1.31
CA GLU A 42 5.69 6.98 -0.16
C GLU A 42 5.92 8.00 0.96
N SER A 43 5.70 7.57 2.20
CA SER A 43 6.02 8.33 3.40
C SER A 43 7.51 8.29 3.69
N GLN A 44 7.98 9.23 4.49
CA GLN A 44 9.26 9.08 5.17
C GLN A 44 9.20 7.90 6.16
N ILE A 45 10.36 7.34 6.47
CA ILE A 45 10.46 6.26 7.45
C ILE A 45 10.30 6.84 8.84
N THR A 46 9.45 6.21 9.64
CA THR A 46 9.17 6.61 11.01
C THR A 46 9.41 5.46 11.98
N PRO A 47 9.82 5.73 13.23
CA PRO A 47 9.82 4.71 14.28
C PRO A 47 8.41 4.17 14.53
N HIS A 48 8.30 2.86 14.75
CA HIS A 48 7.06 2.16 15.08
C HIS A 48 7.35 1.13 16.18
N GLY A 49 7.38 1.59 17.44
CA GLY A 49 7.85 0.78 18.56
C GLY A 49 9.34 0.43 18.40
N HIS A 50 9.67 -0.86 18.44
CA HIS A 50 11.01 -1.38 18.18
C HIS A 50 11.33 -1.57 16.68
N LEU A 51 10.39 -1.23 15.79
CA LEU A 51 10.52 -1.40 14.35
C LEU A 51 10.59 -0.04 13.65
N PHE A 52 10.88 -0.08 12.35
CA PHE A 52 10.75 1.03 11.41
C PHE A 52 9.55 0.79 10.51
N ARG A 53 8.87 1.89 10.12
CA ARG A 53 7.69 1.86 9.26
C ARG A 53 7.85 2.81 8.09
N LYS A 54 7.47 2.34 6.90
CA LYS A 54 7.23 3.14 5.69
C LYS A 54 5.85 2.82 5.16
N THR A 55 5.13 3.82 4.65
CA THR A 55 3.79 3.62 4.06
C THR A 55 3.80 4.13 2.64
N SER A 56 3.31 3.34 1.69
CA SER A 56 2.96 3.81 0.36
C SER A 56 1.45 3.99 0.31
N THR A 57 1.00 5.17 -0.07
CA THR A 57 -0.42 5.49 -0.15
C THR A 57 -0.81 5.64 -1.62
N LEU A 58 -1.75 4.83 -2.07
CA LEU A 58 -2.35 4.91 -3.41
C LEU A 58 -3.70 5.62 -3.32
N THR A 59 -3.86 6.65 -4.15
CA THR A 59 -5.13 7.34 -4.37
C THR A 59 -5.69 6.97 -5.73
N LEU A 60 -6.91 6.44 -5.76
CA LEU A 60 -7.65 6.03 -6.94
C LEU A 60 -8.87 6.93 -7.14
N GLY A 61 -9.18 7.32 -8.38
CA GLY A 61 -10.47 7.91 -8.70
C GLY A 61 -11.62 6.89 -8.55
N ARG A 62 -12.83 7.39 -8.26
CA ARG A 62 -14.04 6.57 -8.09
C ARG A 62 -14.29 5.57 -9.23
N GLU A 63 -14.23 6.04 -10.47
CA GLU A 63 -14.51 5.18 -11.64
C GLU A 63 -13.52 4.02 -11.70
N ARG A 64 -12.23 4.32 -11.49
CA ARG A 64 -11.19 3.30 -11.44
C ARG A 64 -11.42 2.31 -10.31
N TRP A 65 -11.75 2.78 -9.11
CA TRP A 65 -11.99 1.90 -7.96
C TRP A 65 -13.14 0.90 -8.20
N PHE A 66 -14.21 1.30 -8.88
CA PHE A 66 -15.34 0.41 -9.15
C PHE A 66 -15.16 -0.47 -10.39
N THR A 67 -14.27 -0.08 -11.32
CA THR A 67 -14.02 -0.83 -12.55
C THR A 67 -12.87 -1.83 -12.36
N GLU A 68 -11.88 -1.48 -11.54
CA GLU A 68 -10.72 -2.31 -11.22
C GLU A 68 -11.04 -3.22 -10.03
N GLN A 69 -11.25 -4.51 -10.32
CA GLN A 69 -11.64 -5.49 -9.29
C GLN A 69 -10.48 -5.87 -8.34
N ASN A 70 -9.23 -5.69 -8.78
CA ASN A 70 -8.04 -6.04 -8.02
C ASN A 70 -7.07 -4.87 -7.99
N VAL A 71 -6.78 -4.39 -6.78
CA VAL A 71 -5.68 -3.46 -6.51
C VAL A 71 -4.58 -4.24 -5.80
N GLU A 72 -3.33 -4.07 -6.20
CA GLU A 72 -2.21 -4.83 -5.66
C GLU A 72 -1.11 -3.88 -5.23
N CYS A 73 -0.58 -4.11 -4.02
CA CYS A 73 0.67 -3.53 -3.57
C CYS A 73 1.76 -4.61 -3.66
N SER A 74 2.73 -4.39 -4.53
CA SER A 74 3.92 -5.24 -4.68
C SER A 74 5.10 -4.57 -3.98
N VAL A 75 5.68 -5.23 -2.98
CA VAL A 75 6.84 -4.73 -2.22
C VAL A 75 8.08 -5.52 -2.62
N GLN A 76 9.13 -4.83 -3.08
CA GLN A 76 10.40 -5.47 -3.40
C GLN A 76 11.50 -4.99 -2.47
N GLN A 77 12.03 -5.89 -1.63
CA GLN A 77 13.20 -5.59 -0.82
C GLN A 77 14.47 -5.62 -1.68
N LYS A 78 15.42 -4.72 -1.39
CA LYS A 78 16.69 -4.58 -2.12
C LYS A 78 17.51 -5.88 -2.25
N ASN A 79 17.38 -6.78 -1.28
CA ASN A 79 18.14 -8.05 -1.23
C ASN A 79 17.28 -9.29 -1.55
N SER A 80 15.99 -9.11 -1.89
CA SER A 80 15.08 -10.22 -2.19
C SER A 80 14.94 -10.43 -3.69
N LYS A 81 15.27 -11.64 -4.17
CA LYS A 81 15.13 -12.03 -5.58
C LYS A 81 13.66 -12.13 -6.03
N LYS A 82 12.71 -12.15 -5.10
CA LYS A 82 11.26 -12.20 -5.37
C LYS A 82 10.57 -11.04 -4.66
N PRO A 83 9.68 -10.29 -5.34
CA PRO A 83 8.83 -9.31 -4.68
C PRO A 83 7.80 -10.01 -3.79
N ASP A 84 7.56 -9.44 -2.61
CA ASP A 84 6.43 -9.81 -1.76
C ASP A 84 5.18 -9.10 -2.30
N ILE A 85 4.36 -9.88 -3.00
CA ILE A 85 3.15 -9.38 -3.65
C ILE A 85 1.96 -9.53 -2.70
N LYS A 86 1.29 -8.42 -2.36
CA LYS A 86 0.06 -8.44 -1.58
C LYS A 86 -1.11 -7.83 -2.35
N ASN A 87 -2.12 -8.66 -2.58
CA ASN A 87 -3.37 -8.29 -3.24
C ASN A 87 -4.35 -7.66 -2.25
N LEU A 88 -4.99 -6.57 -2.68
CA LEU A 88 -6.08 -5.87 -2.00
C LEU A 88 -7.32 -5.89 -2.92
N SER A 89 -8.31 -6.71 -2.56
CA SER A 89 -9.57 -6.78 -3.30
C SER A 89 -10.49 -5.62 -2.89
N ALA A 90 -11.10 -4.95 -3.88
CA ALA A 90 -12.11 -3.93 -3.65
C ALA A 90 -13.35 -4.57 -2.99
N GLY A 91 -13.54 -4.28 -1.70
CA GLY A 91 -14.52 -4.96 -0.83
C GLY A 91 -14.07 -5.04 0.64
N THR A 92 -12.78 -4.78 0.88
CA THR A 92 -12.21 -4.76 2.23
C THR A 92 -12.40 -3.36 2.87
N PRO A 93 -13.03 -3.25 4.07
CA PRO A 93 -13.13 -1.97 4.76
C PRO A 93 -11.76 -1.36 5.06
N ALA A 94 -11.64 -0.04 4.92
CA ALA A 94 -10.48 0.70 5.39
C ALA A 94 -10.24 0.39 6.88
N GLY A 95 -9.03 -0.09 7.21
CA GLY A 95 -8.66 -0.41 8.60
C GLY A 95 -8.42 -1.89 8.91
N GLN A 96 -8.36 -2.79 7.93
CA GLN A 96 -7.94 -4.17 8.20
C GLN A 96 -6.44 -4.23 8.55
N LYS A 97 -6.14 -4.46 9.85
CA LYS A 97 -4.81 -4.90 10.30
C LYS A 97 -4.55 -6.30 9.76
N PHE A 98 -3.54 -6.44 8.91
CA PHE A 98 -3.09 -7.74 8.45
C PHE A 98 -2.34 -8.47 9.58
N PRO A 99 -2.66 -9.74 9.87
CA PRO A 99 -2.03 -10.47 10.95
C PRO A 99 -0.56 -10.78 10.63
N GLY A 100 0.27 -10.44 11.61
CA GLY A 100 1.51 -11.10 12.07
C GLY A 100 2.55 -11.52 11.03
N TRP A 101 3.70 -10.84 11.02
CA TRP A 101 4.96 -11.44 10.59
C TRP A 101 6.07 -11.03 11.57
N LEU A 102 6.37 -11.96 12.47
CA LEU A 102 7.75 -12.33 12.80
C LEU A 102 8.40 -12.92 11.54
#